data_AF-A0A4Q5NX79-F1
#
_entry.id   AF-A0A4Q5NX79-F1
#
_cell.length_a   1.000
_cell.length_b   1.000
_cell.length_c   1.000
_cell.angle_alpha   90.00
_cell.angle_beta   90.00
_cell.angle_gamma   90.00
#
_symmetry.space_group_name_H-M   'P 1'
#
loop_
_entity.id
_entity.type
_entity.pdbx_description
1 polymer ?
#
loop_
_entity_poly.entity_id
_entity_poly.type
_entity_poly.pdbx_seq_one_letter_code
_entity_poly.pdbx_strand_id
1 'polypeptide(L)'
;MGRVGHRLMHPVLVRYHGADTPLGIRLANAITGFMGSWTFLVLQSIIVALWIALNFVAWFKHFDPYPFILLNLAFSTQAAYAAPLILMAGNVSAAKDRELWDNDYATNQKAYAKIEELEQQIKALAEQNQQLLLLMVEQCERSRKAEHEA
;
A
#
# COMPACT_ATOMS: atom_id res chain seq x y z
N MET A 1 -2.56 24.57 -17.88
CA MET A 1 -1.41 23.63 -17.97
C MET A 1 -0.80 23.49 -16.59
N GLY A 2 -0.68 22.28 -16.05
CA GLY A 2 -0.04 22.04 -14.75
C GLY A 2 -0.45 20.74 -14.10
N ARG A 3 -0.09 19.59 -14.68
CA ARG A 3 -0.19 18.29 -13.99
C ARG A 3 0.95 18.20 -12.98
N VAL A 4 0.70 18.60 -11.73
CA VAL A 4 1.63 18.35 -10.62
C VAL A 4 1.46 16.90 -10.18
N GLY A 5 2.11 15.99 -10.92
CA GLY A 5 2.27 14.61 -10.49
C GLY A 5 3.37 14.53 -9.43
N HIS A 6 3.09 14.99 -8.21
CA HIS A 6 3.98 14.76 -7.08
C HIS A 6 3.88 13.28 -6.71
N ARG A 7 4.79 12.45 -7.23
CA ARG A 7 5.05 11.12 -6.65
C ARG A 7 5.70 11.34 -5.29
N LEU A 8 4.88 11.66 -4.29
CA LEU A 8 5.25 11.60 -2.89
C LEU A 8 5.50 10.13 -2.58
N MET A 9 6.72 9.67 -2.82
CA MET A 9 7.17 8.36 -2.37
C MET A 9 7.02 8.36 -0.85
N HIS A 10 6.11 7.52 -0.35
CA HIS A 10 5.83 7.46 1.09
C HIS A 10 7.14 7.13 1.84
N PRO A 11 7.52 7.91 2.88
CA PRO A 11 8.85 7.82 3.49
C PRO A 11 9.17 6.41 4.05
N VAL A 12 8.14 5.66 4.43
CA VAL A 12 8.26 4.27 4.89
C VAL A 12 8.75 3.34 3.78
N LEU A 13 8.36 3.55 2.52
CA LEU A 13 8.77 2.66 1.42
C LEU A 13 10.28 2.73 1.13
N VAL A 14 10.91 3.87 1.44
CA VAL A 14 12.35 4.06 1.28
C VAL A 14 13.14 3.24 2.31
N ARG A 15 12.60 3.06 3.52
CA ARG A 15 13.28 2.36 4.62
C ARG A 15 13.45 0.85 4.39
N TYR A 16 12.55 0.23 3.64
CA TYR A 16 12.61 -1.20 3.31
C TYR A 16 13.31 -1.50 1.97
N HIS A 17 13.78 -0.48 1.25
CA HIS A 17 14.51 -0.60 -0.02
C HIS A 17 15.97 -0.14 0.05
N GLY A 18 16.45 0.30 1.23
CA GLY A 18 17.83 0.78 1.42
C GLY A 18 18.86 -0.34 1.50
N ALA A 19 20.13 0.01 1.26
CA ALA A 19 21.28 -0.91 1.38
C ALA A 19 21.43 -1.49 2.80
N ASP A 20 20.87 -0.83 3.82
CA ASP A 20 20.94 -1.21 5.23
C ASP A 20 19.83 -2.19 5.67
N THR A 21 19.03 -2.71 4.73
CA THR A 21 17.92 -3.61 5.07
C THR A 21 18.46 -4.95 5.59
N PRO A 22 18.08 -5.40 6.81
CA PRO A 22 18.49 -6.67 7.37
C PRO A 22 18.20 -7.85 6.43
N LEU A 23 19.10 -8.85 6.42
CA LEU A 23 18.98 -10.02 5.53
C LEU A 23 17.62 -10.73 5.64
N GLY A 24 17.06 -10.82 6.86
CA GLY A 24 15.74 -11.43 7.08
C GLY A 24 14.61 -10.70 6.35
N ILE A 25 14.65 -9.37 6.30
CA ILE A 25 13.65 -8.55 5.59
C ILE A 25 13.85 -8.67 4.08
N ARG A 26 15.10 -8.71 3.60
CA ARG A 26 15.39 -8.94 2.17
C ARG A 26 14.87 -10.29 1.70
N LEU A 27 15.09 -11.34 2.49
CA LEU A 27 14.58 -12.68 2.23
C LEU A 27 13.06 -12.72 2.26
N ALA A 28 12.43 -12.12 3.28
CA ALA A 28 10.99 -12.01 3.39
C ALA A 28 10.37 -11.29 2.18
N ASN A 29 10.95 -10.18 1.73
CA ASN A 29 10.49 -9.45 0.54
C ASN A 29 10.58 -10.31 -0.73
N ALA A 30 11.66 -11.07 -0.89
CA ALA A 30 11.81 -12.01 -2.01
C ALA A 30 10.76 -13.12 -1.96
N ILE A 31 10.50 -13.67 -0.77
CA ILE A 31 9.48 -14.71 -0.56
C ILE A 31 8.08 -14.18 -0.85
N THR A 32 7.71 -13.01 -0.33
CA THR A 32 6.41 -12.39 -0.58
C THR A 32 6.16 -12.19 -2.08
N GLY A 33 7.18 -11.73 -2.82
CA GLY A 33 7.10 -11.58 -4.27
C GLY A 33 7.03 -12.91 -5.03
N PHE A 34 7.77 -13.92 -4.57
CA PHE A 34 7.86 -15.22 -5.24
C PHE A 34 6.61 -16.09 -4.99
N MET A 35 6.16 -16.19 -3.75
CA MET A 35 5.06 -17.06 -3.33
C MET A 35 3.69 -16.52 -3.71
N GLY A 36 3.56 -15.21 -3.93
CA GLY A 36 2.37 -14.56 -4.47
C GLY A 36 2.30 -14.55 -6.01
N SER A 37 3.32 -15.07 -6.71
CA SER A 37 3.38 -15.03 -8.17
C SER A 37 2.78 -16.27 -8.83
N TRP A 38 2.02 -16.06 -9.91
CA TRP A 38 1.55 -17.13 -10.80
C TRP A 38 2.69 -17.97 -11.39
N THR A 39 3.89 -17.40 -11.52
CA THR A 39 5.07 -18.11 -12.04
C THR A 39 5.53 -19.24 -11.13
N PHE A 40 5.37 -19.11 -9.81
CA PHE A 40 5.76 -20.16 -8.85
C PHE A 40 4.88 -21.41 -8.99
N LEU A 41 3.55 -21.22 -9.08
CA LEU A 41 2.61 -22.32 -9.23
C LEU A 41 2.85 -23.13 -10.51
N VAL A 42 3.14 -22.44 -11.62
CA VAL A 42 3.44 -23.09 -12.90
C VAL A 42 4.76 -23.86 -12.83
N LEU A 43 5.82 -23.25 -12.29
CA LEU A 43 7.13 -23.90 -12.13
C LEU A 43 7.03 -25.15 -11.24
N GLN A 44 6.35 -25.05 -10.10
CA GLN A 44 6.14 -26.18 -9.19
C GLN A 44 5.36 -27.30 -9.89
N SER A 45 4.32 -26.98 -10.65
CA SER A 45 3.53 -27.97 -11.39
C SER A 45 4.36 -28.70 -12.46
N ILE A 46 5.24 -27.99 -13.15
CA ILE A 46 6.17 -28.58 -14.15
C ILE A 46 7.16 -29.52 -13.46
N ILE A 47 7.75 -29.12 -12.34
CA ILE A 47 8.70 -29.96 -11.58
C ILE A 47 8.04 -31.28 -11.19
N VAL A 48 6.80 -31.23 -10.70
CA VAL A 48 6.03 -32.40 -10.29
C VAL A 48 5.69 -33.29 -11.48
N ALA A 49 5.22 -32.69 -12.59
CA ALA A 49 4.93 -33.42 -13.82
C ALA A 49 6.18 -34.10 -14.40
N LEU A 50 7.34 -33.41 -14.38
CA LEU A 50 8.62 -33.97 -14.81
C LEU A 50 9.06 -35.12 -13.91
N TRP A 51 8.89 -34.98 -12.59
CA TRP A 51 9.23 -36.03 -11.63
C TRP A 51 8.39 -37.30 -11.83
N ILE A 52 7.08 -37.12 -12.07
CA ILE A 52 6.17 -38.22 -12.41
C ILE A 52 6.62 -38.87 -13.73
N ALA A 53 6.88 -38.08 -14.77
CA ALA A 53 7.33 -38.59 -16.07
C ALA A 53 8.66 -39.36 -15.98
N LEU A 54 9.63 -38.85 -15.21
CA LEU A 54 10.92 -39.49 -14.99
C LEU A 54 10.77 -40.82 -14.25
N ASN A 55 9.86 -40.91 -13.27
CA ASN A 55 9.52 -42.17 -12.61
C ASN A 55 8.86 -43.19 -13.55
N PHE A 56 7.99 -42.74 -14.46
CA PHE A 56 7.40 -43.60 -15.50
C PHE A 56 8.45 -44.15 -16.46
N VAL A 57 9.44 -43.34 -16.87
CA VAL A 57 10.52 -43.76 -17.78
C VAL A 57 11.58 -44.63 -17.05
N ALA A 58 11.78 -44.42 -15.75
CA ALA A 58 12.72 -45.17 -14.92
C ALA A 58 12.19 -46.55 -14.46
N TRP A 59 11.04 -47.01 -14.95
CA TRP A 59 10.44 -48.32 -14.65
C TRP A 59 11.38 -49.52 -14.95
N PHE A 60 12.42 -49.33 -15.76
CA PHE A 60 13.44 -50.35 -16.02
C PHE A 60 14.44 -50.58 -14.86
N LYS A 61 14.52 -49.70 -13.85
CA LYS A 61 15.52 -49.79 -12.76
C LYS A 61 14.97 -49.75 -11.32
N HIS A 62 13.64 -49.81 -11.11
CA HIS A 62 13.03 -49.85 -9.76
C HIS A 62 13.49 -48.72 -8.81
N PHE A 63 13.75 -47.51 -9.33
CA PHE A 63 14.33 -46.44 -8.52
C PHE A 63 13.33 -45.76 -7.55
N ASP A 64 12.01 -46.00 -7.69
CA ASP A 64 10.99 -45.70 -6.66
C ASP A 64 9.65 -46.44 -6.98
N PRO A 65 9.35 -47.60 -6.37
CA PRO A 65 8.09 -48.32 -6.59
C PRO A 65 6.87 -47.61 -5.98
N TYR A 66 5.67 -47.90 -6.51
CA TYR A 66 4.40 -47.40 -5.97
C TYR A 66 4.24 -47.75 -4.48
N PRO A 67 3.88 -46.82 -3.56
CA PRO A 67 3.50 -45.41 -3.74
C PRO A 67 4.71 -44.49 -3.51
N PHE A 68 5.03 -43.61 -4.48
CA PHE A 68 6.20 -42.70 -4.52
C PHE A 68 6.61 -42.11 -3.14
N ILE A 69 7.39 -42.86 -2.36
CA ILE A 69 7.58 -42.57 -0.92
C ILE A 69 8.52 -41.38 -0.76
N LEU A 70 9.51 -41.24 -1.65
CA LEU A 70 10.44 -40.14 -1.65
C LEU A 70 9.76 -38.83 -2.07
N LEU A 71 8.86 -38.89 -3.05
CA LEU A 71 8.07 -37.72 -3.46
C LEU A 71 7.17 -37.26 -2.31
N ASN A 72 6.48 -38.17 -1.66
CA ASN A 72 5.60 -37.84 -0.54
C ASN A 72 6.38 -37.27 0.66
N LEU A 73 7.55 -37.85 0.96
CA LEU A 73 8.45 -37.34 2.01
C LEU A 73 8.99 -35.94 1.67
N ALA A 74 9.39 -35.72 0.42
CA ALA A 74 9.89 -34.42 -0.05
C ALA A 74 8.79 -33.35 0.06
N PHE A 75 7.57 -33.64 -0.38
CA PHE A 75 6.44 -32.72 -0.27
C PHE A 75 6.05 -32.44 1.18
N SER A 76 6.04 -33.47 2.04
CA SER A 76 5.73 -33.31 3.46
C SER A 76 6.74 -32.39 4.14
N THR A 77 8.03 -32.57 3.82
CA THR A 77 9.11 -31.71 4.31
C THR A 77 9.01 -30.31 3.74
N GLN A 78 8.71 -30.17 2.45
CA GLN A 78 8.50 -28.87 1.79
C GLN A 78 7.35 -28.09 2.45
N ALA A 79 6.22 -28.73 2.72
CA ALA A 79 5.09 -28.10 3.40
C ALA A 79 5.45 -27.66 4.83
N ALA A 80 6.19 -28.50 5.57
CA ALA A 80 6.64 -28.20 6.93
C ALA A 80 7.55 -26.96 6.99
N TYR A 81 8.44 -26.77 6.01
CA TYR A 81 9.29 -25.56 5.93
C TYR A 81 8.58 -24.36 5.30
N ALA A 82 7.60 -24.58 4.44
CA ALA A 82 6.85 -23.49 3.81
C ALA A 82 6.04 -22.67 4.84
N ALA A 83 5.38 -23.33 5.79
CA ALA A 83 4.54 -22.67 6.79
C ALA A 83 5.26 -21.57 7.63
N PRO A 84 6.40 -21.84 8.30
CA PRO A 84 7.11 -20.82 9.06
C PRO A 84 7.71 -19.72 8.15
N LEU A 85 8.11 -20.09 6.94
CA LEU A 85 8.66 -19.16 5.96
C LEU A 85 7.60 -18.17 5.45
N ILE A 86 6.38 -18.66 5.17
CA ILE A 86 5.20 -17.83 4.90
C ILE A 86 4.91 -16.91 6.08
N LEU A 87 4.91 -17.45 7.31
CA LEU A 87 4.60 -16.66 8.50
C LEU A 87 5.62 -15.53 8.72
N MET A 88 6.92 -15.79 8.52
CA MET A 88 7.96 -14.77 8.59
C MET A 88 7.76 -13.68 7.52
N ALA A 89 7.48 -14.08 6.28
CA ALA A 89 7.20 -13.14 5.19
C ALA A 89 5.94 -12.29 5.45
N GLY A 90 4.91 -12.92 6.02
CA GLY A 90 3.68 -12.27 6.46
C GLY A 90 3.92 -11.27 7.59
N ASN A 91 4.68 -11.63 8.62
CA ASN A 91 5.00 -10.76 9.75
C ASN A 91 5.76 -9.50 9.30
N VAL A 92 6.71 -9.64 8.37
CA VAL A 92 7.43 -8.49 7.78
C VAL A 92 6.48 -7.60 6.98
N SER A 93 5.59 -8.21 6.18
CA SER A 93 4.61 -7.45 5.40
C SER A 93 3.65 -6.68 6.30
N ALA A 94 3.14 -7.31 7.35
CA ALA A 94 2.25 -6.69 8.33
C ALA A 94 2.93 -5.57 9.13
N ALA A 95 4.21 -5.73 9.49
CA ALA A 95 4.99 -4.70 10.17
C ALA A 95 5.15 -3.44 9.30
N LYS A 96 5.50 -3.63 8.01
CA LYS A 96 5.60 -2.56 7.02
C LYS A 96 4.24 -1.87 6.82
N ASP A 97 3.16 -2.64 6.71
CA ASP A 97 1.83 -2.08 6.52
C ASP A 97 1.46 -1.23 7.74
N ARG A 98 1.66 -1.72 8.97
CA ARG A 98 1.39 -0.95 10.19
C ARG A 98 2.08 0.42 10.20
N GLU A 99 3.37 0.47 9.83
CA GLU A 99 4.14 1.71 9.78
C GLU A 99 3.60 2.69 8.70
N LEU A 100 3.10 2.16 7.58
CA LEU A 100 2.40 2.93 6.55
C LEU A 100 1.09 3.53 7.10
N TRP A 101 0.27 2.72 7.77
CA TRP A 101 -0.98 3.18 8.38
C TRP A 101 -0.75 4.28 9.41
N ASP A 102 0.27 4.16 10.26
CA ASP A 102 0.59 5.15 11.28
C ASP A 102 1.01 6.51 10.66
N ASN A 103 1.80 6.49 9.57
CA ASN A 103 2.21 7.70 8.87
C ASN A 103 1.07 8.35 8.08
N ASP A 104 0.25 7.53 7.40
CA ASP A 104 -0.93 8.02 6.68
C ASP A 104 -1.91 8.65 7.66
N TYR A 105 -2.11 8.05 8.84
CA TYR A 105 -2.94 8.62 9.90
C TYR A 105 -2.43 9.98 10.36
N ALA A 106 -1.13 10.12 10.64
CA ALA A 106 -0.52 11.38 11.04
C ALA A 106 -0.61 12.45 9.94
N THR A 107 -0.43 12.06 8.67
CA THR A 107 -0.56 12.96 7.52
C THR A 107 -2.01 13.41 7.35
N ASN A 108 -2.95 12.50 7.51
CA ASN A 108 -4.38 12.79 7.38
C ASN A 108 -4.84 13.75 8.49
N GLN A 109 -4.38 13.59 9.74
CA GLN A 109 -4.65 14.57 10.80
C GLN A 109 -4.19 15.98 10.45
N LYS A 110 -2.98 16.13 9.89
CA LYS A 110 -2.47 17.43 9.43
C LYS A 110 -3.31 18.00 8.29
N ALA A 111 -3.77 17.14 7.38
CA ALA A 111 -4.67 17.54 6.31
C ALA A 111 -6.02 18.04 6.87
N TYR A 112 -6.62 17.32 7.83
CA TYR A 112 -7.85 17.75 8.50
C TYR A 112 -7.68 19.10 9.20
N ALA A 113 -6.61 19.29 9.98
CA ALA A 113 -6.33 20.57 10.62
C ALA A 113 -6.18 21.71 9.60
N LYS A 114 -5.56 21.44 8.45
CA LYS A 114 -5.44 22.44 7.39
C LYS A 114 -6.79 22.76 6.73
N ILE A 115 -7.65 21.77 6.56
CA ILE A 115 -9.02 21.97 6.06
C ILE A 115 -9.80 22.84 7.05
N GLU A 116 -9.72 22.57 8.35
CA GLU A 116 -10.39 23.38 9.38
C GLU A 116 -9.91 24.83 9.37
N GLU A 117 -8.60 25.06 9.24
CA GLU A 117 -8.02 26.40 9.09
C GLU A 117 -8.57 27.12 7.84
N LEU A 118 -8.66 26.41 6.71
CA LEU A 118 -9.22 26.97 5.47
C LEU A 118 -10.72 27.27 5.62
N GLU A 119 -11.49 26.41 6.29
CA GLU A 119 -12.90 26.66 6.58
C GLU A 119 -13.08 27.92 7.43
N GLN A 120 -12.22 28.13 8.43
CA GLN A 120 -12.22 29.36 9.25
C GLN A 120 -11.89 30.60 8.40
N GLN A 121 -10.89 30.51 7.51
CA GLN A 121 -10.54 31.61 6.61
C GLN A 121 -11.68 31.93 5.63
N ILE A 122 -12.35 30.93 5.08
CA ILE A 122 -13.50 31.11 4.18
C ILE A 122 -14.66 31.79 4.92
N LYS A 123 -14.96 31.35 6.14
CA LYS A 123 -16.00 31.98 6.98
C LYS A 123 -15.67 33.44 7.28
N ALA A 124 -14.43 33.73 7.70
CA ALA A 124 -13.98 35.08 7.96
C ALA A 124 -14.09 35.98 6.71
N LEU A 125 -13.71 35.47 5.54
CA LEU A 125 -13.85 36.22 4.29
C LEU A 125 -15.31 36.44 3.90
N ALA A 126 -16.18 35.44 4.12
CA ALA A 126 -17.61 35.57 3.87
C ALA A 126 -18.25 36.64 4.78
N GLU A 127 -17.89 36.68 6.07
CA GLU A 127 -18.33 37.70 7.02
C GLU A 127 -17.85 39.10 6.62
N GLN A 128 -16.58 39.24 6.21
CA GLN A 128 -16.04 40.50 5.70
C GLN A 128 -16.80 41.00 4.47
N ASN A 129 -17.08 40.11 3.51
CA ASN A 129 -17.87 40.44 2.32
C ASN A 129 -19.30 40.88 2.70
N GLN A 130 -19.93 40.22 3.66
CA GLN A 130 -21.26 40.59 4.14
C GLN A 130 -21.26 41.98 4.80
N GLN A 131 -20.26 42.29 5.63
CA GLN A 131 -20.10 43.62 6.23
C GLN A 131 -19.89 44.72 5.19
N LEU A 132 -19.05 44.46 4.18
CA LEU A 132 -18.81 45.40 3.08
C LEU A 132 -20.11 45.69 2.30
N LEU A 133 -20.90 44.66 2.00
CA LEU A 133 -22.20 44.82 1.33
C LEU A 133 -23.17 45.68 2.14
N LEU A 134 -23.24 45.49 3.46
CA LEU A 134 -24.09 46.30 4.33
C LEU A 134 -23.68 47.78 4.31
N LEU A 135 -22.38 48.07 4.36
CA LEU A 135 -21.85 49.43 4.28
C LEU A 135 -22.18 50.08 2.92
N MET A 136 -22.04 49.35 1.81
CA MET A 136 -22.38 49.86 0.48
C MET A 136 -23.87 50.18 0.37
N VAL A 137 -24.75 49.32 0.92
CA VAL A 137 -26.20 49.57 0.94
C VAL A 137 -26.52 50.81 1.77
N GLU A 138 -25.94 50.94 2.96
CA GLU A 138 -26.15 52.11 3.82
C GLU A 138 -25.67 53.41 3.14
N GLN A 139 -24.52 53.37 2.46
CA GLN A 139 -24.03 54.50 1.68
C GLN A 139 -25.00 54.88 0.55
N CYS A 140 -25.51 53.91 -0.21
CA CYS A 140 -26.53 54.16 -1.23
C CYS A 140 -27.80 54.80 -0.64
N GLU A 141 -28.28 54.32 0.51
CA GLU A 141 -29.45 54.91 1.17
C GLU A 141 -29.21 56.35 1.63
N ARG A 142 -28.03 56.65 2.19
CA ARG A 142 -27.65 58.00 2.60
C ARG A 142 -27.55 58.94 1.40
N SER A 143 -26.91 58.51 0.31
CA SER A 143 -26.84 59.28 -0.93
C SER A 143 -28.23 59.58 -1.50
N ARG A 144 -29.11 58.58 -1.52
CA ARG A 144 -30.50 58.76 -2.00
C ARG A 144 -31.29 59.77 -1.15
N LYS A 145 -31.10 59.78 0.17
CA LYS A 145 -31.76 60.75 1.06
C LYS A 145 -31.24 62.17 0.81
N ALA A 146 -29.92 62.33 0.67
CA ALA A 146 -29.30 63.62 0.37
C ALA A 146 -29.77 64.21 -1.00
N GLU A 147 -30.00 63.36 -2.00
CA GLU A 147 -30.57 63.76 -3.29
C GLU A 147 -32.04 64.20 -3.21
N HIS A 148 -32.84 63.64 -2.27
CA HIS A 148 -34.24 64.01 -2.10
C HIS A 148 -34.45 65.28 -1.26
N GLU A 149 -33.46 65.69 -0.45
CA GLU A 149 -33.52 66.89 0.39
C GLU A 149 -32.95 68.15 -0.29
N ALA A 150 -32.30 68.00 -1.45
CA ALA A 150 -31.75 69.07 -2.27
C ALA A 150 -32.71 69.52 -3.39
#